data_AF-A0A1B7V7E6-F1
#
_entry.id   AF-A0A1B7V7E6-F1
#
_cell.length_a   1.000
_cell.length_b   1.000
_cell.length_c   1.000
_cell.angle_alpha   90.00
_cell.angle_beta   90.00
_cell.angle_gamma   90.00
#
_symmetry.space_group_name_H-M   'P 1'
#
loop_
_entity.id
_entity.type
_entity.pdbx_description
1 polymer ?
#
loop_
_entity_poly.entity_id
_entity_poly.type
_entity_poly.pdbx_seq_one_letter_code
_entity_poly.pdbx_strand_id
1 'polypeptide(L)'
;MKNQHKDLNILNIVPSNLDLEFIEALLEPEDATYPWNLADESSEAYFQHLELQFGLQDFTDAELITSADNFYQNLDIIWDQVSVIENNNISKNTVNYLRSALQNAFSVMPEVLLTAIAQKAAEVSILEKSASEKLVECVQALLPSWEMDDLLVLARPFAYAMRSSEPQTLISIIRDFEHRDWANLSEIEQVKITLAIADYALQHLSKSDS
;
A
#
# COMPACT_ATOMS: atom_id res chain seq x y z
N MET A 1 15.66 -54.14 -38.54
CA MET A 1 15.64 -53.58 -37.17
C MET A 1 14.24 -53.04 -36.93
N LYS A 2 13.51 -53.67 -36.00
CA LYS A 2 12.16 -53.30 -35.57
C LYS A 2 12.24 -52.00 -34.77
N ASN A 3 11.37 -51.03 -35.03
CA ASN A 3 11.04 -49.98 -34.07
C ASN A 3 9.53 -49.91 -33.93
N GLN A 4 9.11 -49.92 -32.67
CA GLN A 4 7.79 -50.30 -32.17
C GLN A 4 6.72 -49.25 -32.46
N HIS A 5 5.53 -49.72 -32.81
CA HIS A 5 4.28 -48.97 -32.69
C HIS A 5 4.12 -48.55 -31.22
N LYS A 6 4.08 -47.25 -30.97
CA LYS A 6 3.73 -46.70 -29.66
C LYS A 6 2.21 -46.58 -29.67
N ASP A 7 1.55 -47.58 -29.09
CA ASP A 7 0.12 -47.57 -28.82
C ASP A 7 -0.21 -46.33 -27.98
N LEU A 8 -0.82 -45.34 -28.62
CA LEU A 8 -1.52 -44.27 -27.93
C LEU A 8 -2.80 -44.91 -27.38
N ASN A 9 -2.72 -45.37 -26.14
CA ASN A 9 -3.89 -45.66 -25.31
C ASN A 9 -4.74 -44.38 -25.25
N ILE A 10 -5.70 -44.28 -26.18
CA ILE A 10 -6.82 -43.38 -26.06
C ILE A 10 -7.60 -43.90 -24.85
N LEU A 11 -7.38 -43.24 -23.72
CA LEU A 11 -8.19 -43.35 -22.53
C LEU A 11 -9.65 -43.22 -22.94
N ASN A 12 -10.33 -44.36 -23.04
CA ASN A 12 -11.75 -44.47 -23.25
C ASN A 12 -12.42 -44.08 -21.92
N ILE A 13 -12.34 -42.79 -21.58
CA ILE A 13 -13.12 -42.18 -20.50
C ILE A 13 -14.50 -42.00 -21.13
N VAL A 14 -15.37 -42.99 -20.92
CA VAL A 14 -16.79 -42.77 -21.15
C VAL A 14 -17.18 -41.64 -20.20
N PRO A 15 -17.60 -40.46 -20.71
CA PRO A 15 -17.99 -39.36 -19.86
C PRO A 15 -19.15 -39.84 -18.97
N SER A 16 -19.07 -39.57 -17.67
CA SER A 16 -20.18 -39.86 -16.77
C SER A 16 -21.41 -39.05 -17.21
N ASN A 17 -22.64 -39.49 -16.87
CA ASN A 17 -23.84 -38.74 -17.28
C ASN A 17 -23.81 -37.27 -16.83
N LEU A 18 -23.16 -36.98 -15.71
CA LEU A 18 -22.90 -35.61 -15.23
C LEU A 18 -21.93 -34.84 -16.14
N ASP A 19 -20.89 -35.50 -16.66
CA ASP A 19 -19.96 -34.86 -17.60
C ASP A 19 -20.65 -34.58 -18.94
N LEU A 20 -21.60 -35.43 -19.35
CA LEU A 20 -22.36 -35.23 -20.58
C LEU A 20 -23.37 -34.08 -20.43
N GLU A 21 -24.09 -34.02 -19.30
CA GLU A 21 -24.98 -32.91 -18.94
C GLU A 21 -24.21 -31.58 -18.83
N PHE A 22 -23.00 -31.62 -18.26
CA PHE A 22 -22.13 -30.45 -18.18
C PHE A 22 -21.64 -29.99 -19.56
N ILE A 23 -21.24 -30.92 -20.44
CA ILE A 23 -20.85 -30.60 -21.81
C ILE A 23 -22.03 -30.06 -22.62
N GLU A 24 -23.23 -30.60 -22.41
CA GLU A 24 -24.47 -30.10 -23.02
C GLU A 24 -24.76 -28.65 -22.58
N ALA A 25 -24.66 -28.36 -21.28
CA ALA A 25 -24.82 -27.01 -20.74
C ALA A 25 -23.77 -26.01 -21.25
N LEU A 26 -22.53 -26.45 -21.53
CA LEU A 26 -21.49 -25.59 -22.12
C LEU A 26 -21.66 -25.36 -23.63
N LEU A 27 -22.41 -26.23 -24.31
CA LEU A 27 -22.70 -26.13 -25.74
C LEU A 27 -23.98 -25.34 -26.02
N GLU A 28 -24.80 -25.06 -25.00
CA GLU A 28 -25.87 -24.08 -25.10
C GLU A 28 -25.28 -22.70 -25.45
N PRO A 29 -25.92 -21.95 -26.36
CA PRO A 29 -25.43 -20.63 -26.74
C PRO A 29 -25.38 -19.72 -25.50
N GLU A 30 -24.21 -19.12 -25.23
CA GLU A 30 -23.95 -18.29 -24.04
C GLU A 30 -25.03 -17.23 -23.77
N ASP A 31 -25.69 -16.73 -24.82
CA ASP A 31 -26.76 -15.74 -24.74
C ASP A 31 -28.11 -16.30 -24.24
N ALA A 32 -28.40 -17.59 -24.38
CA ALA A 32 -29.70 -18.15 -24.01
C ALA A 32 -29.85 -18.40 -22.49
N THR A 33 -28.74 -18.50 -21.77
CA THR A 33 -28.72 -18.87 -20.35
C THR A 33 -28.40 -17.66 -19.45
N TYR A 34 -28.13 -16.49 -20.04
CA TYR A 34 -27.79 -15.28 -19.29
C TYR A 34 -29.04 -14.52 -18.83
N PRO A 35 -29.22 -14.26 -17.51
CA PRO A 35 -30.38 -13.54 -16.98
C PRO A 35 -30.55 -12.08 -17.46
N TRP A 36 -29.57 -11.55 -18.19
CA TRP A 36 -29.57 -10.18 -18.73
C TRP A 36 -29.57 -10.14 -20.25
N ASN A 37 -30.11 -11.16 -20.92
CA ASN A 37 -30.24 -11.17 -22.37
C ASN A 37 -31.33 -10.19 -22.84
N LEU A 38 -30.92 -9.00 -23.27
CA LEU A 38 -31.81 -7.97 -23.80
C LEU A 38 -32.54 -8.37 -25.10
N ALA A 39 -32.11 -9.43 -25.77
CA ALA A 39 -32.75 -9.95 -26.98
C ALA A 39 -33.80 -11.04 -26.72
N ASP A 40 -33.94 -11.50 -25.47
CA ASP A 40 -34.96 -12.46 -25.06
C ASP A 40 -36.27 -11.76 -24.64
N GLU A 41 -37.39 -12.24 -25.18
CA GLU A 41 -38.73 -11.71 -24.90
C GLU A 41 -39.13 -11.89 -23.43
N SER A 42 -38.55 -12.89 -22.74
CA SER A 42 -38.80 -13.12 -21.31
C SER A 42 -38.10 -12.11 -20.40
N SER A 43 -37.01 -11.49 -20.88
CA SER A 43 -36.24 -10.49 -20.11
C SER A 43 -36.98 -9.15 -20.01
N GLU A 44 -37.72 -8.76 -21.06
CA GLU A 44 -38.55 -7.54 -21.03
C GLU A 44 -39.60 -7.60 -19.91
N ALA A 45 -40.28 -8.75 -19.76
CA ALA A 45 -41.25 -8.94 -18.70
C ALA A 45 -40.62 -8.88 -17.29
N TYR A 46 -39.38 -9.37 -17.15
CA TYR A 46 -38.62 -9.29 -15.89
C TYR A 46 -38.23 -7.84 -15.56
N PHE A 47 -37.68 -7.10 -16.53
CA PHE A 47 -37.29 -5.70 -16.32
C PHE A 47 -38.50 -4.80 -16.07
N GLN A 48 -39.59 -5.00 -16.79
CA GLN A 48 -40.84 -4.26 -16.57
C GLN A 48 -41.40 -4.50 -15.16
N HIS A 49 -41.30 -5.73 -14.63
CA HIS A 49 -41.69 -6.01 -13.25
C HIS A 49 -40.83 -5.24 -12.23
N LEU A 50 -39.51 -5.19 -12.45
CA LEU A 50 -38.59 -4.42 -11.59
C LEU A 50 -38.82 -2.91 -11.69
N GLU A 51 -39.08 -2.40 -12.90
CA GLU A 51 -39.36 -0.97 -13.13
C GLU A 51 -40.66 -0.55 -12.44
N LEU A 52 -41.72 -1.39 -12.47
CA LEU A 52 -42.96 -1.15 -11.74
C LEU A 52 -42.78 -1.21 -10.21
N GLN A 53 -41.81 -1.99 -9.71
CA GLN A 53 -41.46 -2.02 -8.30
C GLN A 53 -40.65 -0.78 -7.88
N PHE A 54 -39.97 -0.14 -8.82
CA PHE A 54 -39.21 1.07 -8.58
C PHE A 54 -40.18 2.27 -8.51
N GLY A 55 -40.38 2.80 -7.29
CA GLY A 55 -41.32 3.89 -7.00
C GLY A 55 -40.91 5.26 -7.55
N LEU A 56 -40.45 5.35 -8.79
CA LEU A 56 -40.17 6.62 -9.47
C LEU A 56 -41.41 7.50 -9.59
N GLN A 57 -42.59 6.87 -9.70
CA GLN A 57 -43.87 7.56 -9.84
C GLN A 57 -44.24 8.40 -8.61
N ASP A 58 -43.63 8.12 -7.45
CA ASP A 58 -43.87 8.84 -6.20
C ASP A 58 -43.10 10.17 -6.12
N PHE A 59 -42.09 10.35 -6.97
CA PHE A 59 -41.30 11.57 -7.04
C PHE A 59 -41.79 12.49 -8.16
N THR A 60 -41.87 13.78 -7.89
CA THR A 60 -42.10 14.77 -8.95
C THR A 60 -40.80 15.05 -9.71
N ASP A 61 -40.88 15.31 -11.01
CA ASP A 61 -39.70 15.62 -11.84
C ASP A 61 -38.85 16.77 -11.24
N ALA A 62 -39.49 17.76 -10.63
CA ALA A 62 -38.83 18.89 -9.98
C ALA A 62 -38.08 18.49 -8.70
N GLU A 63 -38.63 17.56 -7.91
CA GLU A 63 -37.98 17.03 -6.72
C GLU A 63 -36.81 16.10 -7.07
N LEU A 64 -36.94 15.31 -8.14
CA LEU A 64 -35.86 14.48 -8.64
C LEU A 64 -34.67 15.32 -9.11
N ILE A 65 -34.90 16.39 -9.89
CA ILE A 65 -33.84 17.29 -10.34
C ILE A 65 -33.17 17.98 -9.14
N THR A 66 -33.96 18.48 -8.19
CA THR A 66 -33.43 19.18 -7.01
C THR A 66 -32.63 18.25 -6.10
N SER A 67 -33.09 17.00 -5.93
CA SER A 67 -32.39 15.99 -5.13
C SER A 67 -31.13 15.48 -5.82
N ALA A 68 -31.15 15.31 -7.15
CA ALA A 68 -29.98 14.98 -7.95
C ALA A 68 -28.93 16.10 -7.86
N ASP A 69 -29.32 17.35 -8.07
CA ASP A 69 -28.42 18.51 -7.95
C ASP A 69 -27.81 18.57 -6.55
N ASN A 70 -28.62 18.42 -5.49
CA ASN A 70 -28.13 18.40 -4.12
C ASN A 70 -27.17 17.21 -3.86
N PHE A 71 -27.47 16.03 -4.40
CA PHE A 71 -26.60 14.85 -4.31
C PHE A 71 -25.24 15.11 -4.97
N TYR A 72 -25.20 15.60 -6.22
CA TYR A 72 -23.94 15.84 -6.92
C TYR A 72 -23.12 16.95 -6.26
N GLN A 73 -23.77 18.04 -5.80
CA GLN A 73 -23.08 19.09 -5.06
C GLN A 73 -22.47 18.57 -3.76
N ASN A 74 -23.19 17.70 -3.02
CA ASN A 74 -22.64 17.09 -1.81
C ASN A 74 -21.53 16.08 -2.11
N LEU A 75 -21.62 15.36 -3.23
CA LEU A 75 -20.59 14.41 -3.65
C LEU A 75 -19.27 15.14 -3.88
N ASP A 76 -19.28 16.23 -4.66
CA ASP A 76 -18.08 17.05 -4.91
C ASP A 76 -17.49 17.58 -3.60
N ILE A 77 -18.32 18.09 -2.69
CA ILE A 77 -17.90 18.56 -1.37
C ILE A 77 -17.24 17.44 -0.54
N ILE A 78 -17.77 16.22 -0.60
CA ILE A 78 -17.22 15.06 0.11
C ILE A 78 -15.88 14.66 -0.52
N TRP A 79 -15.82 14.58 -1.86
CA TRP A 79 -14.61 14.19 -2.58
C TRP A 79 -13.45 15.17 -2.36
N ASP A 80 -13.72 16.47 -2.31
CA ASP A 80 -12.73 17.48 -1.98
C ASP A 80 -12.16 17.29 -0.56
N GLN A 81 -13.00 16.88 0.39
CA GLN A 81 -12.61 16.65 1.78
C GLN A 81 -11.80 15.36 1.98
N VAL A 82 -12.00 14.33 1.13
CA VAL A 82 -11.29 13.05 1.23
C VAL A 82 -9.77 13.26 1.16
N SER A 83 -9.30 14.10 0.24
CA SER A 83 -7.86 14.39 0.10
C SER A 83 -7.24 14.99 1.38
N VAL A 84 -7.96 15.84 2.11
CA VAL A 84 -7.45 16.49 3.33
C VAL A 84 -7.54 15.56 4.53
N ILE A 85 -8.60 14.75 4.61
CA ILE A 85 -8.85 13.83 5.72
C ILE A 85 -7.89 12.64 5.66
N GLU A 86 -7.64 12.08 4.46
CA GLU A 86 -6.68 11.01 4.25
C GLU A 86 -5.27 11.45 4.62
N ASN A 87 -4.79 12.57 4.05
CA ASN A 87 -3.43 13.05 4.31
C ASN A 87 -3.17 13.33 5.80
N ASN A 88 -4.12 13.93 6.51
CA ASN A 88 -3.94 14.27 7.93
C ASN A 88 -4.06 13.05 8.86
N ASN A 89 -4.98 12.13 8.60
CA ASN A 89 -5.17 10.95 9.45
C ASN A 89 -4.11 9.89 9.18
N ILE A 90 -3.72 9.69 7.92
CA ILE A 90 -2.64 8.77 7.53
C ILE A 90 -1.31 9.30 8.09
N SER A 91 -0.99 10.59 7.90
CA SER A 91 0.24 11.17 8.47
C SER A 91 0.28 11.05 10.00
N LYS A 92 -0.81 11.36 10.71
CA LYS A 92 -0.83 11.24 12.18
C LYS A 92 -0.76 9.79 12.66
N ASN A 93 -1.41 8.84 11.97
CA ASN A 93 -1.38 7.44 12.36
C ASN A 93 0.00 6.82 12.06
N THR A 94 0.56 7.07 10.88
CA THR A 94 1.89 6.61 10.49
C THR A 94 2.98 7.16 11.42
N VAL A 95 2.94 8.45 11.78
CA VAL A 95 3.91 9.03 12.74
C VAL A 95 3.77 8.40 14.13
N ASN A 96 2.55 8.15 14.62
CA ASN A 96 2.35 7.50 15.93
C ASN A 96 2.79 6.03 15.94
N TYR A 97 2.53 5.31 14.85
CA TYR A 97 2.98 3.94 14.65
C TYR A 97 4.51 3.87 14.61
N LEU A 98 5.15 4.73 13.80
CA LEU A 98 6.60 4.83 13.72
C LEU A 98 7.23 5.20 15.05
N ARG A 99 6.69 6.19 15.76
CA ARG A 99 7.18 6.55 17.10
C ARG A 99 7.17 5.34 18.03
N SER A 100 6.10 4.55 18.03
CA SER A 100 5.99 3.36 18.87
C SER A 100 7.00 2.27 18.46
N ALA A 101 7.20 2.07 17.15
CA ALA A 101 8.18 1.12 16.62
C ALA A 101 9.63 1.53 16.94
N LEU A 102 9.94 2.82 16.80
CA LEU A 102 11.23 3.39 17.12
C LEU A 102 11.52 3.36 18.62
N GLN A 103 10.54 3.68 19.46
CA GLN A 103 10.70 3.63 20.91
C GLN A 103 10.93 2.21 21.43
N ASN A 104 10.32 1.20 20.78
CA ASN A 104 10.59 -0.20 21.07
C ASN A 104 12.00 -0.64 20.63
N ALA A 105 12.46 -0.17 19.47
CA ALA A 105 13.78 -0.53 18.93
C ALA A 105 14.96 0.26 19.56
N PHE A 106 14.72 1.48 20.04
CA PHE A 106 15.75 2.44 20.46
C PHE A 106 15.42 3.12 21.81
N SER A 107 15.15 2.33 22.85
CA SER A 107 14.75 2.81 24.20
C SER A 107 15.76 3.76 24.88
N VAL A 108 17.03 3.75 24.47
CA VAL A 108 18.12 4.56 25.05
C VAL A 108 18.14 6.01 24.51
N MET A 109 17.40 6.32 23.44
CA MET A 109 17.40 7.64 22.80
C MET A 109 16.35 8.60 23.39
N PRO A 110 16.62 9.92 23.47
CA PRO A 110 15.61 10.91 23.83
C PRO A 110 14.37 10.86 22.92
N GLU A 111 13.18 10.79 23.53
CA GLU A 111 11.89 10.72 22.82
C GLU A 111 11.68 11.87 21.84
N VAL A 112 12.22 13.06 22.16
CA VAL A 112 12.15 14.25 21.31
C VAL A 112 12.83 14.01 19.95
N LEU A 113 13.98 13.33 19.94
CA LEU A 113 14.72 13.02 18.71
C LEU A 113 13.97 11.96 17.89
N LEU A 114 13.48 10.90 18.54
CA LEU A 114 12.70 9.85 17.87
C LEU A 114 11.41 10.40 17.24
N THR A 115 10.73 11.32 17.92
CA THR A 115 9.51 11.95 17.42
C THR A 115 9.81 12.86 16.22
N ALA A 116 10.90 13.63 16.28
CA ALA A 116 11.33 14.47 15.16
C ALA A 116 11.73 13.63 13.93
N ILE A 117 12.43 12.52 14.12
CA ILE A 117 12.79 11.60 13.03
C ILE A 117 11.54 10.96 12.43
N ALA A 118 10.60 10.49 13.26
CA ALA A 118 9.36 9.87 12.78
C ALA A 118 8.52 10.85 11.93
N GLN A 119 8.42 12.11 12.37
CA GLN A 119 7.72 13.15 11.64
C GLN A 119 8.40 13.45 10.29
N LYS A 120 9.72 13.63 10.30
CA LYS A 120 10.48 13.92 9.07
C LYS A 120 10.50 12.75 8.09
N ALA A 121 10.61 11.51 8.58
CA ALA A 121 10.54 10.32 7.75
C ALA A 121 9.19 10.19 7.04
N ALA A 122 8.08 10.51 7.72
CA ALA A 122 6.75 10.51 7.13
C ALA A 122 6.54 11.64 6.11
N GLU A 123 7.15 12.81 6.31
CA GLU A 123 7.12 13.91 5.34
C GLU A 123 7.94 13.58 4.08
N VAL A 124 9.12 13.00 4.26
CA VAL A 124 10.09 12.73 3.19
C VAL A 124 9.77 11.44 2.42
N SER A 125 9.02 10.50 2.99
CA SER A 125 8.58 9.29 2.29
C SER A 125 7.72 9.61 1.07
N ILE A 126 6.85 10.62 1.18
CA ILE A 126 5.93 11.10 0.14
C ILE A 126 6.68 11.74 -1.05
N LEU A 127 7.90 12.23 -0.83
CA LEU A 127 8.64 12.97 -1.83
C LEU A 127 9.30 12.05 -2.86
N GLU A 128 9.30 12.42 -4.14
CA GLU A 128 10.02 11.68 -5.19
C GLU A 128 11.52 12.04 -5.19
N LYS A 129 12.27 11.49 -4.23
CA LYS A 129 13.73 11.62 -4.13
C LYS A 129 14.41 10.25 -4.01
N SER A 130 15.71 10.20 -4.27
CA SER A 130 16.48 8.97 -4.05
C SER A 130 16.53 8.61 -2.55
N ALA A 131 16.66 7.32 -2.24
CA ALA A 131 16.68 6.85 -0.84
C ALA A 131 17.77 7.53 0.00
N SER A 132 18.95 7.80 -0.58
CA SER A 132 20.03 8.52 0.10
C SER A 132 19.69 9.99 0.38
N GLU A 133 19.04 10.68 -0.56
CA GLU A 133 18.60 12.07 -0.37
C GLU A 133 17.51 12.15 0.68
N LYS A 134 16.55 11.21 0.67
CA LYS A 134 15.52 11.09 1.69
C LYS A 134 16.12 10.94 3.09
N LEU A 135 17.12 10.07 3.22
CA LEU A 135 17.80 9.80 4.48
C LEU A 135 18.56 11.06 4.98
N VAL A 136 19.31 11.73 4.12
CA VAL A 136 20.04 12.96 4.48
C VAL A 136 19.09 14.08 4.89
N GLU A 137 17.97 14.26 4.18
CA GLU A 137 16.96 15.28 4.51
C GLU A 137 16.31 15.05 5.88
N CYS A 138 16.05 13.78 6.24
CA CYS A 138 15.57 13.42 7.58
C CYS A 138 16.55 13.81 8.70
N VAL A 139 17.86 13.63 8.47
CA VAL A 139 18.90 13.86 9.48
C VAL A 139 19.34 15.31 9.55
N GLN A 140 19.37 16.02 8.42
CA GLN A 140 19.74 17.44 8.34
C GLN A 140 18.83 18.32 9.20
N ALA A 141 17.53 17.98 9.26
CA ALA A 141 16.56 18.69 10.12
C ALA A 141 16.89 18.57 11.62
N LEU A 142 17.60 17.52 12.03
CA LEU A 142 17.95 17.24 13.42
C LEU A 142 19.36 17.72 13.79
N LEU A 143 20.27 17.82 12.81
CA LEU A 143 21.68 18.16 12.96
C LEU A 143 22.07 19.29 11.99
N PRO A 144 21.63 20.55 12.25
CA PRO A 144 21.82 21.66 11.32
C PRO A 144 23.28 22.13 11.18
N SER A 145 24.19 21.65 12.03
CA SER A 145 25.62 21.97 11.98
C SER A 145 26.40 21.21 10.90
N TRP A 146 25.81 20.15 10.32
CA TRP A 146 26.46 19.29 9.34
C TRP A 146 26.08 19.66 7.91
N GLU A 147 27.07 19.68 7.00
CA GLU A 147 26.84 19.92 5.58
C GLU A 147 26.22 18.69 4.89
N MET A 148 25.38 18.91 3.88
CA MET A 148 24.72 17.83 3.12
C MET A 148 25.73 16.87 2.48
N ASP A 149 26.87 17.38 1.99
CA ASP A 149 27.89 16.57 1.33
C ASP A 149 28.56 15.59 2.31
N ASP A 150 28.82 16.03 3.54
CA ASP A 150 29.37 15.17 4.60
C ASP A 150 28.36 14.11 5.04
N LEU A 151 27.08 14.49 5.19
CA LEU A 151 26.00 13.57 5.50
C LEU A 151 25.81 12.52 4.40
N LEU A 152 25.94 12.89 3.13
CA LEU A 152 25.88 11.96 1.99
C LEU A 152 27.03 10.96 2.03
N VAL A 153 28.24 11.37 2.40
CA VAL A 153 29.38 10.45 2.56
C VAL A 153 29.10 9.44 3.68
N LEU A 154 28.56 9.91 4.80
CA LEU A 154 28.18 9.06 5.94
C LEU A 154 26.98 8.15 5.63
N ALA A 155 26.10 8.55 4.71
CA ALA A 155 24.92 7.78 4.27
C ALA A 155 25.25 6.66 3.27
N ARG A 156 26.42 6.69 2.62
CA ARG A 156 26.82 5.68 1.62
C ARG A 156 26.69 4.23 2.11
N PRO A 157 27.12 3.85 3.33
CA PRO A 157 26.97 2.48 3.81
C PRO A 157 25.52 1.99 3.80
N PHE A 158 24.56 2.88 4.07
CA PHE A 158 23.13 2.58 4.06
C PHE A 158 22.58 2.44 2.64
N ALA A 159 23.09 3.25 1.69
CA ALA A 159 22.78 3.08 0.26
C ALA A 159 23.27 1.74 -0.31
N TYR A 160 24.41 1.22 0.17
CA TYR A 160 24.94 -0.08 -0.25
C TYR A 160 24.19 -1.28 0.38
N ALA A 161 23.63 -1.12 1.58
CA ALA A 161 22.81 -2.15 2.24
C ALA A 161 21.55 -2.53 1.46
N MET A 162 21.07 -1.66 0.55
CA MET A 162 19.96 -1.97 -0.36
C MET A 162 20.35 -2.84 -1.55
N ARG A 163 21.65 -3.01 -1.83
CA ARG A 163 22.15 -3.79 -2.98
C ARG A 163 22.72 -5.15 -2.59
N SER A 164 23.21 -5.28 -1.36
CA SER A 164 23.56 -6.55 -0.73
C SER A 164 22.70 -6.71 0.52
N SER A 165 21.93 -7.78 0.60
CA SER A 165 21.08 -8.14 1.73
C SER A 165 21.91 -8.46 3.00
N GLU A 166 22.61 -7.48 3.54
CA GLU A 166 23.38 -7.59 4.78
C GLU A 166 22.85 -6.56 5.79
N PRO A 167 21.89 -6.96 6.65
CA PRO A 167 21.38 -6.15 7.77
C PRO A 167 22.42 -5.83 8.85
N GLN A 168 23.67 -6.29 8.68
CA GLN A 168 24.67 -6.33 9.75
C GLN A 168 25.17 -4.94 10.18
N THR A 169 25.11 -3.94 9.30
CA THR A 169 25.55 -2.57 9.62
C THR A 169 24.65 -1.88 10.65
N LEU A 170 23.33 -2.06 10.55
CA LEU A 170 22.39 -1.48 11.53
C LEU A 170 22.49 -2.19 12.88
N ILE A 171 22.53 -3.53 12.88
CA ILE A 171 22.55 -4.34 14.10
C ILE A 171 23.85 -4.11 14.90
N SER A 172 24.98 -3.96 14.22
CA SER A 172 26.27 -3.65 14.88
C SER A 172 26.28 -2.26 15.52
N ILE A 173 25.83 -1.23 14.81
CA ILE A 173 25.74 0.15 15.34
C ILE A 173 24.79 0.22 16.55
N ILE A 174 23.66 -0.50 16.49
CA ILE A 174 22.68 -0.54 17.60
C ILE A 174 23.27 -1.26 18.82
N ARG A 175 23.93 -2.40 18.62
CA ARG A 175 24.54 -3.18 19.72
C ARG A 175 25.66 -2.42 20.44
N ASP A 176 26.45 -1.67 19.67
CA ASP A 176 27.51 -0.82 20.22
C ASP A 176 26.94 0.39 20.99
N PHE A 177 25.71 0.81 20.67
CA PHE A 177 25.00 1.92 21.32
C PHE A 177 24.22 1.51 22.57
N GLU A 178 23.68 0.29 22.63
CA GLU A 178 22.85 -0.20 23.77
C GLU A 178 23.56 -0.06 25.14
N HIS A 179 24.88 0.07 25.14
CA HIS A 179 25.72 0.16 26.34
C HIS A 179 26.23 1.59 26.66
N ARG A 180 25.88 2.62 25.88
CA ARG A 180 26.39 3.99 26.05
C ARG A 180 25.28 5.05 26.05
N ASP A 181 25.37 6.00 26.97
CA ASP A 181 24.47 7.15 27.03
C ASP A 181 24.69 8.09 25.83
N TRP A 182 23.58 8.55 25.22
CA TRP A 182 23.57 9.49 24.09
C TRP A 182 24.44 10.74 24.29
N ALA A 183 24.48 11.26 25.53
CA ALA A 183 25.22 12.47 25.87
C ALA A 183 26.76 12.30 25.87
N ASN A 184 27.25 11.05 25.92
CA ASN A 184 28.69 10.74 25.98
C ASN A 184 29.27 10.36 24.61
N LEU A 185 28.46 10.40 23.54
CA LEU A 185 28.87 10.05 22.19
C LEU A 185 29.55 11.22 21.48
N SER A 186 30.47 10.90 20.57
CA SER A 186 31.00 11.89 19.63
C SER A 186 29.94 12.34 18.62
N GLU A 187 30.09 13.54 18.07
CA GLU A 187 29.16 14.09 17.08
C GLU A 187 29.02 13.17 15.85
N ILE A 188 30.12 12.53 15.42
CA ILE A 188 30.13 11.57 14.30
C ILE A 188 29.32 10.31 14.65
N GLU A 189 29.41 9.81 15.88
CA GLU A 189 28.62 8.66 16.32
C GLU A 189 27.14 9.00 16.44
N GLN A 190 26.81 10.19 16.96
CA GLN A 190 25.44 10.68 17.01
C GLN A 190 24.83 10.75 15.60
N VAL A 191 25.55 11.32 14.63
CA VAL A 191 25.11 11.36 13.23
C VAL A 191 24.86 9.95 12.68
N LYS A 192 25.80 9.01 12.87
CA LYS A 192 25.65 7.63 12.38
C LYS A 192 24.44 6.92 12.97
N ILE A 193 24.18 7.11 14.26
CA ILE A 193 23.02 6.51 14.93
C ILE A 193 21.72 7.16 14.44
N THR A 194 21.67 8.49 14.30
CA THR A 194 20.51 9.18 13.72
C THR A 194 20.25 8.71 12.29
N LEU A 195 21.30 8.50 11.49
CA LEU A 195 21.23 7.96 10.12
C LEU A 195 20.66 6.53 10.11
N ALA A 196 21.13 5.67 11.01
CA ALA A 196 20.65 4.31 11.17
C ALA A 196 19.16 4.26 11.57
N ILE A 197 18.73 5.15 12.45
CA ILE A 197 17.33 5.24 12.89
C ILE A 197 16.44 5.76 11.76
N ALA A 198 16.89 6.78 11.02
CA ALA A 198 16.18 7.29 9.85
C ALA A 198 16.03 6.22 8.77
N ASP A 199 17.08 5.44 8.48
CA ASP A 199 17.04 4.31 7.57
C ASP A 199 16.04 3.23 8.02
N TYR A 200 16.08 2.86 9.30
CA TYR A 200 15.12 1.92 9.88
C TYR A 200 13.67 2.42 9.78
N ALA A 201 13.42 3.70 10.03
CA ALA A 201 12.09 4.30 9.90
C ALA A 201 11.58 4.27 8.45
N LEU A 202 12.44 4.61 7.48
CA LEU A 202 12.09 4.60 6.06
C LEU A 202 11.84 3.17 5.54
N GLN A 203 12.61 2.18 6.01
CA GLN A 203 12.36 0.77 5.68
C GLN A 203 11.05 0.26 6.28
N HIS A 204 10.71 0.68 7.50
CA HIS A 204 9.42 0.35 8.13
C HIS A 204 8.23 0.91 7.35
N LEU A 205 8.32 2.16 6.86
CA LEU A 205 7.30 2.75 5.98
C LEU A 205 7.19 2.01 4.65
N SER A 206 8.33 1.71 4.01
CA SER A 206 8.34 0.99 2.73
C SER A 206 7.71 -0.41 2.84
N LYS A 207 7.83 -1.05 4.01
CA LYS A 207 7.24 -2.37 4.28
C LYS A 207 5.75 -2.29 4.64
N SER A 208 5.27 -1.18 5.21
CA SER A 208 3.82 -1.00 5.45
C SER A 208 3.04 -0.69 4.17
N ASP A 209 3.72 -0.16 3.16
CA ASP A 209 3.12 0.18 1.86
C ASP A 209 3.10 -1.01 0.86
N SER A 210 3.69 -2.17 1.21
CA SER A 210 3.69 -3.42 0.41
C SER A 210 2.72 -4.46 0.96
#